data_AF-A0A532C252-F1
#
_entry.id   AF-A0A532C252-F1
#
_cell.length_a   1.000
_cell.length_b   1.000
_cell.length_c   1.000
_cell.angle_alpha   90.00
_cell.angle_beta   90.00
_cell.angle_gamma   90.00
#
_symmetry.space_group_name_H-M   'P 1'
#
loop_
_entity.id
_entity.type
_entity.pdbx_description
1 polymer ?
#
loop_
_entity_poly.entity_id
_entity_poly.type
_entity_poly.pdbx_seq_one_letter_code
_entity_poly.pdbx_strand_id
1 'polypeptide(L)'
;KDMADTLTTYRDRICYVHLKDVDASGAWAMLGKGVCDTAKVIEITSAAPNFNGWLVLEEESETAAADPAGAVKTNRQTMRGYGA
;
A
#
# COMPACT_ATOMS: atom_id res chain seq x y z
N LYS A 1 -16.85 -1.88 9.03
CA LYS A 1 -16.42 -1.52 7.66
C LYS A 1 -14.98 -1.93 7.54
N ASP A 2 -14.65 -2.71 6.52
CA ASP A 2 -13.27 -3.04 6.24
C ASP A 2 -12.58 -1.94 5.40
N MET A 3 -11.34 -2.18 4.99
CA MET A 3 -10.55 -1.23 4.21
C MET A 3 -11.18 -0.95 2.84
N ALA A 4 -11.68 -1.97 2.14
CA ALA A 4 -12.27 -1.83 0.81
C ALA A 4 -13.60 -1.07 0.86
N ASP A 5 -14.43 -1.34 1.87
CA ASP A 5 -15.66 -0.59 2.16
C ASP A 5 -15.37 0.89 2.35
N THR A 6 -14.32 1.19 3.11
CA THR A 6 -13.95 2.57 3.47
C THR A 6 -13.46 3.33 2.25
N LEU A 7 -12.55 2.74 1.48
CA LEU A 7 -12.05 3.34 0.24
C LEU A 7 -13.16 3.54 -0.78
N THR A 8 -14.07 2.57 -0.93
CA THR A 8 -15.22 2.68 -1.83
C THR A 8 -16.18 3.78 -1.37
N THR A 9 -16.49 3.85 -0.06
CA THR A 9 -17.39 4.86 0.51
C THR A 9 -16.90 6.29 0.22
N TYR A 10 -15.58 6.52 0.28
CA TYR A 10 -14.99 7.85 0.15
C TYR A 10 -14.18 8.03 -1.14
N ARG A 11 -14.40 7.18 -2.15
CA ARG A 11 -13.61 7.12 -3.39
C ARG A 11 -13.43 8.48 -4.05
N ASP A 12 -14.48 9.28 -4.09
CA ASP A 12 -14.46 10.61 -4.73
C ASP A 12 -13.57 11.62 -4.00
N ARG A 13 -13.12 11.32 -2.78
CA ARG A 13 -12.24 12.19 -1.98
C ARG A 13 -10.78 11.77 -1.99
N ILE A 14 -10.45 10.66 -2.65
CA ILE A 14 -9.09 10.11 -2.69
C ILE A 14 -8.28 10.90 -3.71
N CYS A 15 -7.23 11.60 -3.24
CA CYS A 15 -6.33 12.36 -4.10
C CYS A 15 -4.97 11.68 -4.30
N TYR A 16 -4.46 10.96 -3.30
CA TYR A 16 -3.23 10.17 -3.32
C TYR A 16 -3.33 9.09 -2.23
N VAL A 17 -2.42 8.10 -2.24
CA VAL A 17 -2.45 6.98 -1.28
C VAL A 17 -1.06 6.70 -0.72
N HIS A 18 -1.00 6.43 0.57
CA HIS A 18 0.15 5.81 1.22
C HIS A 18 -0.12 4.31 1.38
N LEU A 19 0.81 3.47 0.93
CA LEU A 19 0.75 2.03 1.07
C LEU A 19 1.70 1.62 2.20
N LYS A 20 1.11 0.97 3.21
CA LYS A 20 1.77 0.29 4.33
C LYS A 20 1.15 -1.09 4.49
N ASP A 21 1.90 -2.02 5.05
CA ASP A 21 1.42 -3.38 5.28
C ASP A 21 1.67 -3.81 6.73
N VAL A 22 0.81 -4.69 7.22
CA VAL A 22 0.86 -5.24 8.58
C VAL A 22 0.58 -6.73 8.55
N ASP A 23 1.19 -7.49 9.44
CA ASP A 23 0.86 -8.91 9.57
C ASP A 23 -0.44 -9.16 10.36
N ALA A 24 -0.81 -10.43 10.54
CA ALA A 24 -2.03 -10.82 11.27
C ALA A 24 -2.01 -10.45 12.77
N SER A 25 -0.85 -10.13 13.33
CA SER A 25 -0.70 -9.66 14.72
C SER A 25 -0.75 -8.13 14.82
N GLY A 26 -0.79 -7.43 13.69
CA GLY A 26 -0.76 -5.97 13.62
C GLY A 26 0.64 -5.37 13.67
N ALA A 27 1.70 -6.18 13.52
CA ALA A 27 3.06 -5.67 13.42
C ALA A 27 3.35 -5.20 11.99
N TRP A 28 4.16 -4.15 11.85
CA TRP A 28 4.58 -3.64 10.54
C TRP A 28 5.33 -4.72 9.75
N ALA A 29 4.89 -4.94 8.51
CA ALA A 29 5.46 -5.92 7.61
C ALA A 29 5.90 -5.25 6.32
N MET A 30 6.93 -5.81 5.69
CA MET A 30 7.32 -5.43 4.33
C MET A 30 6.13 -5.50 3.39
N LEU A 31 5.97 -4.52 2.50
CA LEU A 31 4.87 -4.49 1.53
C LEU A 31 4.70 -5.82 0.78
N GLY A 32 3.49 -6.39 0.82
CA GLY A 32 3.15 -7.65 0.17
C GLY A 32 3.51 -8.89 0.99
N LYS A 33 3.96 -8.72 2.24
CA LYS A 33 4.16 -9.80 3.22
C LYS A 33 3.16 -9.78 4.35
N GLY A 34 2.40 -8.70 4.50
CA GLY A 34 1.33 -8.60 5.48
C GLY A 34 0.00 -9.13 4.96
N VAL A 35 -1.07 -8.70 5.60
CA VAL A 35 -2.45 -9.12 5.36
C VAL A 35 -3.29 -8.05 4.65
N CYS A 36 -2.72 -6.88 4.37
CA CYS A 36 -3.41 -5.85 3.60
C CYS A 36 -3.58 -6.29 2.14
N ASP A 37 -4.81 -6.24 1.61
CA ASP A 37 -5.07 -6.44 0.19
C ASP A 37 -4.66 -5.19 -0.61
N THR A 38 -3.35 -5.02 -0.76
CA THR A 38 -2.74 -3.87 -1.44
C THR A 38 -3.17 -3.77 -2.89
N ALA A 39 -3.34 -4.90 -3.58
CA ALA A 39 -3.82 -4.93 -4.96
C ALA A 39 -5.24 -4.34 -5.06
N LYS A 40 -6.14 -4.71 -4.13
CA LYS A 40 -7.49 -4.13 -4.09
C LYS A 40 -7.50 -2.65 -3.75
N VAL A 41 -6.61 -2.19 -2.87
CA VAL A 41 -6.43 -0.75 -2.60
C VAL A 41 -6.04 -0.01 -3.88
N ILE A 42 -5.04 -0.51 -4.62
CA ILE A 42 -4.59 0.09 -5.88
C ILE A 42 -5.74 0.09 -6.90
N GLU A 43 -6.48 -0.99 -7.04
CA GLU A 43 -7.64 -1.09 -7.95
C GLU A 43 -8.68 0.00 -7.66
N ILE A 44 -9.13 0.12 -6.40
CA ILE A 44 -10.17 1.08 -6.01
C ILE A 44 -9.70 2.52 -6.22
N THR A 45 -8.47 2.81 -5.79
CA THR A 45 -7.91 4.16 -5.78
C THR A 45 -7.53 4.62 -7.18
N SER A 46 -7.01 3.74 -8.03
CA SER A 46 -6.74 4.04 -9.45
C SER A 46 -8.00 4.39 -10.23
N ALA A 47 -9.15 3.87 -9.78
CA ALA A 47 -10.43 4.21 -10.37
C ALA A 47 -11.01 5.53 -9.82
N ALA A 48 -10.50 6.09 -8.72
CA ALA A 48 -11.08 7.28 -8.11
C ALA A 48 -10.95 8.52 -9.02
N PRO A 49 -12.01 9.34 -9.16
CA PRO A 49 -12.04 10.44 -10.13
C PRO A 49 -11.03 11.56 -9.83
N ASN A 50 -10.63 11.71 -8.57
CA ASN A 50 -9.71 12.75 -8.11
C ASN A 50 -8.31 12.23 -7.78
N PHE A 51 -8.04 10.95 -8.03
CA PHE A 51 -6.73 10.36 -7.74
C PHE A 51 -5.70 10.87 -8.74
N ASN A 52 -4.59 11.40 -8.22
CA ASN A 52 -3.56 12.06 -9.03
C ASN A 52 -2.47 11.10 -9.52
N GLY A 53 -2.62 9.79 -9.27
CA GLY A 53 -1.66 8.75 -9.66
C GLY A 53 -0.53 8.50 -8.66
N TRP A 54 -0.40 9.29 -7.58
CA TRP A 54 0.67 9.09 -6.61
C TRP A 54 0.35 7.97 -5.62
N LEU A 55 1.20 6.94 -5.67
CA LEU A 55 1.34 5.91 -4.66
C LEU A 55 2.65 6.15 -3.89
N VAL A 56 2.53 6.45 -2.60
CA VAL A 56 3.68 6.61 -1.71
C VAL A 56 3.83 5.32 -0.91
N LEU A 57 4.98 4.68 -1.02
CA LEU A 57 5.27 3.49 -0.24
C LEU A 57 5.95 3.95 1.04
N GLU A 58 5.28 3.74 2.18
CA GLU A 58 5.85 4.00 3.49
C GLU A 58 6.17 2.65 4.16
N GLU A 59 7.41 2.49 4.62
CA GLU A 59 7.90 1.22 5.11
C GLU A 59 8.51 1.38 6.50
N GLU A 60 7.90 0.70 7.48
CA GLU A 60 8.17 0.87 8.91
C GLU A 60 8.54 -0.47 9.60
N SER A 61 8.75 -1.54 8.84
CA SER A 61 9.16 -2.83 9.38
C SER A 61 10.60 -2.83 9.92
N GLU A 62 10.92 -3.79 10.79
CA GLU A 62 12.29 -4.00 11.28
C GLU A 62 13.30 -4.24 10.15
N THR A 63 12.84 -4.81 9.03
CA THR A 63 13.66 -5.01 7.83
C THR A 63 14.12 -3.66 7.26
N ALA A 64 13.23 -2.68 7.16
CA ALA A 64 13.58 -1.35 6.69
C ALA A 64 14.36 -0.52 7.70
N ALA A 65 14.17 -0.77 9.00
CA ALA A 65 15.02 -0.18 10.03
C ALA A 65 16.48 -0.67 9.91
N ALA A 66 16.68 -1.94 9.54
CA ALA A 66 18.01 -2.53 9.35
C ALA A 66 18.66 -2.18 7.99
N ASP A 67 17.89 -2.20 6.90
CA ASP A 67 18.35 -1.86 5.54
C ASP A 67 17.26 -1.12 4.75
N PRO A 68 17.19 0.22 4.87
CA PRO A 68 16.14 1.00 4.20
C PRO A 68 16.27 0.99 2.68
N ALA A 69 17.49 0.93 2.14
CA ALA A 69 17.71 0.92 0.69
C ALA A 69 17.28 -0.42 0.08
N GLY A 70 17.62 -1.52 0.73
CA GLY A 70 17.17 -2.86 0.36
C GLY A 70 15.66 -3.01 0.46
N ALA A 71 15.05 -2.46 1.51
CA ALA A 71 13.60 -2.44 1.67
C ALA A 71 12.89 -1.68 0.54
N VAL A 72 13.33 -0.46 0.21
CA VAL A 72 12.77 0.31 -0.91
C VAL A 72 12.93 -0.41 -2.24
N LYS A 73 14.09 -1.04 -2.49
CA LYS A 73 14.31 -1.85 -3.71
C LYS A 73 13.33 -3.01 -3.80
N THR A 74 13.08 -3.68 -2.68
CA THR A 74 12.14 -4.80 -2.58
C THR A 74 10.70 -4.33 -2.82
N ASN A 75 10.27 -3.25 -2.16
CA ASN A 75 8.93 -2.71 -2.34
C ASN A 75 8.69 -2.27 -3.79
N ARG A 76 9.69 -1.69 -4.45
CA ARG A 76 9.61 -1.39 -5.89
C ARG A 76 9.44 -2.65 -6.75
N GLN A 77 10.04 -3.77 -6.39
CA GLN A 77 9.82 -5.03 -7.10
C GLN A 77 8.41 -5.58 -6.85
N THR A 78 7.89 -5.46 -5.62
CA THR A 78 6.52 -5.82 -5.29
C THR A 78 5.51 -5.02 -6.13
N MET A 79 5.68 -3.70 -6.24
CA MET A 79 4.78 -2.83 -7.03
C MET A 79 4.71 -3.22 -8.51
N ARG A 80 5.84 -3.61 -9.10
CA ARG A 80 5.86 -4.14 -10.48
C ARG A 80 5.01 -5.39 -10.63
N GLY A 81 4.91 -6.21 -9.58
CA GLY A 81 4.01 -7.38 -9.54
C GLY A 81 2.53 -7.01 -9.52
N TYR A 82 2.19 -5.81 -9.01
CA TYR A 82 0.83 -5.26 -9.02
C TYR A 82 0.49 -4.47 -10.29
N GLY A 83 1.43 -4.34 -11.24
CA GLY A 83 1.21 -3.57 -12.47
C GLY A 83 1.31 -2.06 -12.28
N ALA A 84 1.94 -1.60 -11.21
CA ALA A 84 2.20 -0.20 -10.88
C ALA A 84 3.70 0.15 -10.93
#